data_AF-A0A0K2AWV8-F1
#
_entry.id   AF-A0A0K2AWV8-F1
#
_cell.length_a   1.000
_cell.length_b   1.000
_cell.length_c   1.000
_cell.angle_alpha   90.00
_cell.angle_beta   90.00
_cell.angle_gamma   90.00
#
_symmetry.space_group_name_H-M   'P 1'
#
loop_
_entity.id
_entity.type
_entity.pdbx_description
1 polymer ?
#
loop_
_entity_poly.entity_id
_entity_poly.type
_entity_poly.pdbx_seq_one_letter_code
_entity_poly.pdbx_strand_id
1 'polypeptide(L)'
;MGEPDLTVDYDFLADCERKLGQLKKTFEDIENRRDDMKEHWGSGAVAGAMEDFVDNWDDYRTKLVESIESVGKLVAGSKKAFEDLDEQLAKKDKKK
;
A
#
# COMPACT_ATOMS: atom_id res chain seq x y z
N MET A 1 20.54 33.58 0.71
CA MET A 1 19.23 33.06 0.28
C MET A 1 18.88 31.98 1.29
N GLY A 2 17.73 32.06 1.95
CA GLY A 2 17.30 31.02 2.89
C GLY A 2 17.11 29.71 2.16
N GLU A 3 17.40 28.60 2.83
CA GLU A 3 17.08 27.27 2.30
C GLU A 3 15.60 27.22 1.88
N PRO A 4 15.27 26.50 0.79
CA PRO A 4 13.90 26.35 0.37
C PRO A 4 13.08 25.74 1.51
N ASP A 5 11.98 26.41 1.87
CA ASP A 5 11.04 26.03 2.94
C ASP A 5 10.36 24.67 2.70
N LEU A 6 10.48 24.14 1.47
CA LEU A 6 9.97 22.83 1.09
C LEU A 6 11.01 22.06 0.26
N THR A 7 11.51 20.96 0.81
CA THR A 7 12.33 19.98 0.09
C THR A 7 11.54 18.67 -0.02
N VAL A 8 11.39 18.17 -1.25
CA VAL A 8 10.66 16.93 -1.53
C VAL A 8 11.66 15.83 -1.82
N ASP A 9 11.56 14.73 -1.06
CA ASP A 9 12.36 13.53 -1.29
C ASP A 9 11.58 12.56 -2.21
N TYR A 10 11.82 12.68 -3.52
CA TYR A 10 11.17 11.85 -4.52
C TYR A 10 11.56 10.37 -4.42
N ASP A 11 12.78 10.08 -3.99
CA ASP A 11 13.27 8.71 -3.82
C ASP A 11 12.51 8.04 -2.67
N PHE A 12 12.31 8.75 -1.56
CA PHE A 12 11.50 8.26 -0.44
C PHE A 12 10.05 7.99 -0.85
N LEU A 13 9.43 8.89 -1.64
CA LEU A 13 8.06 8.69 -2.13
C LEU A 13 7.97 7.45 -3.05
N ALA A 14 8.91 7.28 -3.98
CA ALA A 14 8.97 6.10 -4.84
C ALA A 14 9.20 4.80 -4.05
N ASP A 15 10.04 4.84 -3.02
CA ASP A 15 10.27 3.73 -2.12
C ASP A 15 9.01 3.37 -1.31
N CYS A 16 8.24 4.37 -0.89
CA CYS A 16 6.95 4.15 -0.22
C CYS A 16 5.94 3.49 -1.15
N GLU A 17 5.79 3.97 -2.41
CA GLU A 17 4.93 3.33 -3.41
C GLU A 17 5.29 1.85 -3.58
N ARG A 18 6.59 1.54 -3.73
CA ARG A 18 7.08 0.17 -3.88
C ARG A 18 6.75 -0.70 -2.66
N LYS A 19 7.04 -0.20 -1.45
CA LYS A 19 6.81 -0.94 -0.20
C LYS A 19 5.32 -1.17 0.07
N LEU A 20 4.47 -0.18 -0.17
CA LEU A 20 3.02 -0.31 -0.03
C LEU A 20 2.46 -1.32 -1.04
N GLY A 21 2.93 -1.29 -2.29
CA GLY A 21 2.57 -2.30 -3.29
C GLY A 21 3.00 -3.71 -2.89
N GLN A 22 4.21 -3.87 -2.36
CA GLN A 22 4.70 -5.15 -1.85
C GLN A 22 3.87 -5.67 -0.66
N LEU A 23 3.53 -4.79 0.28
CA LEU A 23 2.69 -5.14 1.43
C LEU A 23 1.29 -5.56 0.96
N LYS A 24 0.64 -4.79 0.10
CA LYS A 24 -0.67 -5.12 -0.49
C LYS A 24 -0.65 -6.53 -1.09
N LYS A 25 0.31 -6.80 -1.98
CA LYS A 25 0.45 -8.11 -2.61
C LYS A 25 0.68 -9.21 -1.58
N THR A 26 1.53 -8.98 -0.59
CA THR A 26 1.82 -9.97 0.46
C THR A 26 0.55 -10.33 1.24
N PHE A 27 -0.29 -9.36 1.57
CA PHE A 27 -1.54 -9.61 2.27
C PHE A 27 -2.58 -10.31 1.38
N GLU A 28 -2.71 -9.91 0.11
CA GLU A 28 -3.56 -10.62 -0.86
C GLU A 28 -3.12 -12.09 -1.04
N ASP A 29 -1.82 -12.35 -1.09
CA ASP A 29 -1.28 -13.72 -1.24
C ASP A 29 -1.57 -14.62 -0.02
N ILE A 30 -1.75 -14.05 1.18
CA ILE A 30 -2.11 -14.83 2.38
C ILE A 30 -3.52 -15.43 2.27
N GLU A 31 -4.45 -14.75 1.59
CA GLU A 31 -5.79 -15.26 1.32
C GLU A 31 -5.77 -16.58 0.56
N ASN A 32 -4.97 -16.63 -0.50
CA ASN A 32 -4.86 -17.83 -1.33
C ASN A 32 -4.39 -19.04 -0.50
N ARG A 33 -3.46 -18.82 0.43
CA ARG A 33 -2.92 -19.88 1.30
C ARG A 33 -3.91 -20.42 2.32
N ARG A 34 -4.89 -19.61 2.72
CA ARG A 34 -5.95 -20.02 3.64
C ARG A 34 -6.88 -21.03 2.98
N ASP A 35 -7.31 -20.73 1.76
CA ASP A 35 -8.22 -21.60 1.01
C ASP A 35 -7.60 -22.98 0.76
N ASP A 36 -6.28 -23.01 0.47
CA ASP A 36 -5.51 -24.25 0.33
C ASP A 36 -5.42 -25.08 1.63
N MET A 37 -5.50 -24.45 2.81
CA MET A 37 -5.28 -25.12 4.10
C MET A 37 -6.55 -25.71 4.71
N LYS A 38 -7.73 -25.29 4.24
CA LYS A 38 -9.03 -25.66 4.83
C LYS A 38 -9.23 -27.18 4.89
N GLU A 39 -8.77 -27.91 3.88
CA GLU A 39 -8.87 -29.38 3.80
C GLU A 39 -7.96 -30.12 4.80
N HIS A 40 -7.02 -29.42 5.45
CA HIS A 40 -5.99 -30.00 6.30
C HIS A 40 -6.22 -29.79 7.81
N TRP A 41 -7.25 -29.04 8.22
CA TRP A 41 -7.48 -28.68 9.63
C TRP A 41 -7.93 -29.84 10.54
N GLY A 42 -8.28 -30.99 9.96
CA GLY A 42 -8.50 -32.21 10.71
C GLY A 42 -9.82 -32.22 11.51
N SER A 43 -9.75 -32.44 12.82
CA SER A 43 -10.94 -32.70 13.65
C SER A 43 -11.92 -31.53 13.67
N GLY A 44 -13.23 -31.81 13.77
CA GLY A 44 -14.28 -30.79 13.65
C GLY A 44 -14.18 -29.61 14.62
N ALA A 45 -13.69 -29.82 15.84
CA ALA A 45 -13.49 -28.72 16.80
C ALA A 45 -12.34 -27.78 16.40
N VAL A 46 -11.26 -28.33 15.84
CA VAL A 46 -10.14 -27.53 15.32
C VAL A 46 -10.56 -26.82 14.04
N ALA A 47 -11.27 -27.51 13.14
CA ALA A 47 -11.79 -26.93 11.92
C ALA A 47 -12.73 -25.73 12.22
N GLY A 48 -13.66 -25.87 13.16
CA GLY A 48 -14.56 -24.77 13.53
C GLY A 48 -13.83 -23.56 14.13
N ALA A 49 -12.88 -23.78 15.04
CA ALA A 49 -12.07 -22.69 15.59
C ALA A 49 -11.19 -22.00 14.52
N MET A 50 -10.72 -22.77 13.55
CA MET A 50 -9.96 -22.23 12.42
C MET A 50 -10.84 -21.46 11.45
N GLU A 51 -12.08 -21.89 11.18
CA GLU A 51 -13.05 -21.14 10.38
C GLU A 51 -13.35 -19.78 11.02
N ASP A 52 -13.70 -19.73 12.32
CA ASP A 52 -13.96 -18.48 13.02
C ASP A 52 -12.76 -17.52 12.97
N PHE A 53 -11.54 -18.05 13.14
CA PHE A 53 -10.31 -17.27 13.04
C PHE A 53 -10.12 -16.71 11.64
N VAL A 54 -10.35 -17.54 10.62
CA VAL A 54 -10.15 -17.21 9.21
C VAL A 54 -11.14 -16.16 8.74
N ASP A 55 -12.41 -16.28 9.11
CA ASP A 55 -13.45 -15.32 8.73
C ASP A 55 -13.15 -13.94 9.33
N ASN A 56 -12.79 -13.91 10.62
CA ASN A 56 -12.40 -12.67 11.27
C ASN A 56 -11.10 -12.08 10.69
N TRP A 57 -10.13 -12.94 10.35
CA TRP A 57 -8.90 -12.51 9.68
C TRP A 57 -9.19 -11.92 8.31
N ASP A 58 -10.10 -12.50 7.52
CA ASP A 58 -10.47 -12.02 6.19
C ASP A 58 -11.00 -10.57 6.23
N ASP A 59 -11.90 -10.28 7.17
CA ASP A 59 -12.45 -8.95 7.39
C ASP A 59 -11.36 -7.92 7.73
N TYR A 60 -10.47 -8.25 8.68
CA TYR A 60 -9.41 -7.33 9.09
C TYR A 60 -8.32 -7.18 8.03
N ARG A 61 -7.99 -8.25 7.30
CA ARG A 61 -7.05 -8.22 6.17
C ARG A 61 -7.57 -7.32 5.07
N THR A 62 -8.85 -7.44 4.71
CA THR A 62 -9.48 -6.59 3.68
C THR A 62 -9.35 -5.12 4.05
N LYS A 63 -9.72 -4.74 5.29
CA LYS A 63 -9.57 -3.37 5.80
C LYS A 63 -8.12 -2.88 5.78
N LEU A 64 -7.17 -3.75 6.09
CA LEU A 64 -5.75 -3.43 6.06
C LEU A 64 -5.27 -3.18 4.62
N VAL A 65 -5.65 -4.03 3.67
CA VAL A 65 -5.32 -3.87 2.24
C VAL A 65 -5.90 -2.57 1.68
N GLU A 66 -7.16 -2.26 1.99
CA GLU A 66 -7.81 -1.00 1.61
C GLU A 66 -7.06 0.22 2.19
N SER A 67 -6.64 0.13 3.45
CA SER A 67 -5.86 1.19 4.11
C SER A 67 -4.49 1.38 3.45
N ILE A 68 -3.79 0.30 3.13
CA ILE A 68 -2.51 0.33 2.41
C ILE A 68 -2.69 0.98 1.04
N GLU A 69 -3.74 0.62 0.30
CA GLU A 69 -4.05 1.21 -1.00
C GLU A 69 -4.38 2.71 -0.89
N SER A 70 -5.16 3.10 0.12
CA SER A 70 -5.48 4.51 0.37
C SER A 70 -4.22 5.34 0.62
N VAL A 71 -3.32 4.87 1.50
CA VAL A 71 -2.04 5.53 1.76
C VAL A 71 -1.17 5.56 0.49
N GLY A 72 -1.14 4.47 -0.28
CA GLY A 72 -0.43 4.41 -1.55
C GLY A 72 -0.90 5.48 -2.55
N LYS A 73 -2.22 5.69 -2.66
CA LYS A 73 -2.80 6.75 -3.49
C LYS A 73 -2.41 8.14 -3.02
N LEU A 74 -2.34 8.37 -1.71
CA LEU A 74 -1.89 9.66 -1.16
C LEU A 74 -0.40 9.94 -1.46
N VAL A 75 0.46 8.93 -1.32
CA VAL A 75 1.89 9.04 -1.66
C VAL A 75 2.05 9.34 -3.15
N ALA A 76 1.40 8.57 -4.01
CA ALA A 76 1.46 8.76 -5.47
C ALA A 76 0.90 10.11 -5.90
N GLY A 77 -0.22 10.54 -5.30
CA GLY A 77 -0.81 11.85 -5.56
C GLY A 77 0.12 12.99 -5.14
N SER A 78 0.79 12.87 -4.00
CA SER A 78 1.76 13.86 -3.51
C SER A 78 2.95 13.96 -4.44
N LYS A 79 3.55 12.82 -4.81
CA LYS A 79 4.68 12.74 -5.74
C LYS A 79 4.34 13.41 -7.07
N LYS A 80 3.21 13.02 -7.67
CA LYS A 80 2.75 13.58 -8.95
C LYS A 80 2.52 15.09 -8.88
N ALA A 81 1.93 15.59 -7.80
CA ALA A 81 1.67 17.02 -7.64
C ALA A 81 2.97 17.83 -7.60
N PHE A 82 4.02 17.31 -6.97
CA PHE A 82 5.33 17.96 -6.97
C PHE A 82 6.05 17.85 -8.32
N GLU A 83 6.01 16.69 -8.98
CA GLU A 83 6.56 16.54 -10.35
C GLU A 83 5.89 17.52 -11.34
N ASP A 84 4.55 17.62 -11.29
CA ASP A 84 3.78 18.53 -12.14
C ASP A 84 4.11 20.01 -11.83
N LEU A 85 4.41 20.35 -10.57
CA LEU A 85 4.83 21.69 -10.17
C LEU A 85 6.24 22.02 -10.69
N ASP A 86 7.19 21.11 -10.50
CA ASP A 86 8.57 21.27 -10.97
C ASP A 86 8.63 21.42 -12.50
N GLU A 87 7.84 20.63 -13.23
CA GLU A 87 7.70 20.79 -14.68
C GLU A 87 7.18 22.17 -15.10
N GLN A 88 6.17 22.67 -14.39
CA GLN A 88 5.58 23.99 -14.68
C GLN A 88 6.59 25.12 -14.43
N LEU A 89 7.38 25.02 -13.35
CA LEU A 89 8.43 25.98 -13.04
C LEU A 89 9.55 25.94 -14.08
N ALA A 90 10.05 24.76 -14.43
CA ALA A 90 11.08 24.58 -15.46
C ALA A 90 10.64 25.12 -16.84
N LYS A 91 9.36 24.95 -17.19
CA LYS A 91 8.79 25.51 -18.45
C LYS A 91 8.70 27.03 -18.42
N LYS A 92 8.47 27.66 -17.26
CA LYS A 92 8.46 29.13 -17.12
C LYS A 92 9.87 29.71 -17.23
N ASP A 93 10.86 29.07 -16.62
CA ASP A 93 12.24 29.55 -16.66
C ASP A 93 12.85 29.47 -18.07
N LYS A 94 12.50 28.44 -18.86
CA LYS A 94 12.92 28.32 -20.28
C LYS A 94 12.31 29.36 -21.23
N LYS A 95 11.31 30.14 -20.78
CA LYS A 95 10.65 31.18 -21.59
C LYS A 95 11.21 32.60 -21.35
N LYS A 96 12.16 32.76 -20.42
CA LYS A 96 12.94 33.99 -20.22
C LYS A 96 14.27 33.90 -20.96
#